data_AF-M5IR56-F1
#
_entry.id   AF-M5IR56-F1
#
_cell.length_a   1.000
_cell.length_b   1.000
_cell.length_c   1.000
_cell.angle_alpha   90.00
_cell.angle_beta   90.00
_cell.angle_gamma   90.00
#
_symmetry.space_group_name_H-M   'P 1'
#
loop_
_entity.id
_entity.type
_entity.pdbx_description
1 polymer ?
#
loop_
_entity_poly.entity_id
_entity_poly.type
_entity_poly.pdbx_seq_one_letter_code
_entity_poly.pdbx_strand_id
1 'polypeptide(L)'
;MKGFRMDNLKHFDICIGLILAHLAKNFPTKIILRVDEILALKDKSFESVDAEFVCECIEFLYDEGFIVYYEKHEANGGLYSFARLSLKGLVALKAEPKTLKEGESIGDKLKESLTSMSFDALGDIASGLLVNWVTKGLM
;
A
#
# COMPACT_ATOMS: atom_id res chain seq x y z
N MET A 1 28.85 -1.34 -9.65
CA MET A 1 27.55 -1.76 -9.10
C MET A 1 26.85 -0.54 -8.49
N LYS A 2 26.03 0.15 -9.27
CA LYS A 2 25.24 1.33 -8.87
C LYS A 2 23.93 1.24 -9.67
N GLY A 3 22.82 0.94 -9.01
CA GLY A 3 21.50 0.85 -9.67
C GLY A 3 20.45 0.08 -8.88
N PHE A 4 20.84 -0.97 -8.15
CA PHE A 4 19.87 -1.96 -7.63
C PHE A 4 19.11 -1.57 -6.34
N ARG A 5 19.45 -0.45 -5.67
CA ARG A 5 18.92 -0.14 -4.31
C ARG A 5 17.84 0.94 -4.25
N MET A 6 17.80 1.85 -5.22
CA MET A 6 16.83 2.96 -5.21
C MET A 6 15.50 2.55 -5.85
N ASP A 7 15.54 1.63 -6.82
CA ASP A 7 14.36 1.14 -7.53
C ASP A 7 13.50 0.23 -6.63
N ASN A 8 14.12 -0.67 -5.85
CA ASN A 8 13.38 -1.59 -4.98
C ASN A 8 12.60 -0.88 -3.87
N LEU A 9 13.16 0.18 -3.27
CA LEU A 9 12.45 0.98 -2.27
C LEU A 9 11.30 1.77 -2.90
N LYS A 10 11.51 2.34 -4.09
CA LYS A 10 10.45 3.03 -4.84
C LYS A 10 9.31 2.08 -5.21
N HIS A 11 9.64 0.89 -5.74
CA HIS A 11 8.67 -0.15 -6.05
C HIS A 11 7.96 -0.65 -4.79
N PHE A 12 8.67 -0.77 -3.67
CA PHE A 12 8.05 -1.13 -2.40
C PHE A 12 7.01 -0.08 -1.97
N ASP A 13 7.39 1.20 -1.96
CA ASP A 13 6.51 2.30 -1.56
C ASP A 13 5.25 2.37 -2.43
N ILE A 14 5.41 2.26 -3.76
CA ILE A 14 4.27 2.24 -4.68
C ILE A 14 3.40 0.98 -4.44
N CYS A 15 4.00 -0.20 -4.22
CA CYS A 15 3.25 -1.44 -3.96
C CYS A 15 2.36 -1.31 -2.73
N ILE A 16 2.95 -0.85 -1.63
CA ILE A 16 2.27 -0.64 -0.36
C ILE A 16 1.14 0.38 -0.54
N GLY A 17 1.41 1.48 -1.24
CA GLY A 17 0.40 2.50 -1.56
C GLY A 17 -0.80 1.91 -2.31
N LEU A 18 -0.57 1.08 -3.32
CA LEU A 18 -1.64 0.41 -4.10
C LEU A 18 -2.47 -0.53 -3.23
N ILE A 19 -1.84 -1.37 -2.42
CA ILE A 19 -2.52 -2.33 -1.53
C ILE A 19 -3.39 -1.57 -0.53
N LEU A 20 -2.82 -0.56 0.15
CA LEU A 20 -3.53 0.23 1.15
C LEU A 20 -4.71 0.99 0.54
N ALA A 21 -4.52 1.61 -0.63
CA ALA A 21 -5.58 2.34 -1.31
C ALA A 21 -6.71 1.42 -1.79
N HIS A 22 -6.37 0.23 -2.29
CA HIS A 22 -7.34 -0.79 -2.68
C HIS A 22 -8.18 -1.27 -1.49
N LEU A 23 -7.55 -1.53 -0.34
CA LEU A 23 -8.27 -1.90 0.89
C LEU A 23 -9.07 -0.74 1.48
N ALA A 24 -8.57 0.50 1.40
CA ALA A 24 -9.27 1.70 1.87
C ALA A 24 -10.58 1.93 1.11
N LYS A 25 -10.57 1.72 -0.20
CA LYS A 25 -11.78 1.83 -1.06
C LYS A 25 -12.90 0.88 -0.64
N ASN A 26 -12.55 -0.29 -0.10
CA ASN A 26 -13.50 -1.34 0.27
C ASN A 26 -13.81 -1.38 1.78
N PHE A 27 -13.16 -0.55 2.59
CA PHE A 27 -13.38 -0.51 4.03
C PHE A 27 -14.82 -0.07 4.37
N PRO A 28 -15.50 -0.65 5.39
CA PRO A 28 -15.02 -1.62 6.40
C PRO A 28 -15.18 -3.10 6.01
N THR A 29 -15.54 -3.39 4.76
CA THR A 29 -15.80 -4.74 4.28
C THR A 29 -14.50 -5.53 4.17
N LYS A 30 -14.54 -6.79 4.61
CA LYS A 30 -13.46 -7.75 4.36
C LYS A 30 -13.59 -8.23 2.91
N ILE A 31 -12.51 -8.19 2.14
CA ILE A 31 -12.51 -8.59 0.74
C ILE A 31 -11.61 -9.79 0.50
N ILE A 32 -11.72 -10.37 -0.69
CA ILE A 32 -10.67 -11.23 -1.23
C ILE A 32 -9.67 -10.28 -1.90
N LEU A 33 -8.49 -10.13 -1.30
CA LEU A 33 -7.42 -9.34 -1.90
C LEU A 33 -6.62 -10.25 -2.82
N ARG A 34 -6.64 -9.95 -4.12
CA ARG A 34 -5.94 -10.75 -5.13
C ARG A 34 -4.73 -9.99 -5.67
N VAL A 35 -3.63 -10.71 -5.84
CA VAL A 35 -2.39 -10.12 -6.37
C VAL A 35 -2.55 -9.69 -7.82
N ASP A 36 -3.26 -10.45 -8.64
CA ASP A 36 -3.56 -10.09 -10.04
C ASP A 36 -4.28 -8.75 -10.17
N GLU A 37 -5.22 -8.45 -9.28
CA GLU A 37 -5.91 -7.16 -9.21
C GLU A 37 -4.95 -6.01 -8.88
N ILE A 38 -4.01 -6.22 -7.95
CA ILE A 38 -2.97 -5.21 -7.65
C ILE A 38 -2.01 -5.06 -8.82
N LEU A 39 -1.62 -6.15 -9.47
CA LEU A 39 -0.76 -6.11 -10.65
C LEU A 39 -1.44 -5.44 -11.86
N ALA A 40 -2.77 -5.51 -11.96
CA ALA A 40 -3.53 -4.84 -13.00
C ALA A 40 -3.61 -3.31 -12.80
N LEU A 41 -3.28 -2.82 -11.60
CA LEU A 41 -3.23 -1.37 -11.32
C LEU A 41 -1.92 -0.73 -11.79
N LYS A 42 -0.96 -1.47 -12.34
CA LYS A 42 0.37 -0.95 -12.69
C LYS A 42 0.37 -0.02 -13.90
N ASP A 43 1.26 0.96 -13.89
CA ASP A 43 1.73 1.63 -15.10
C ASP A 43 3.19 1.25 -15.43
N LYS A 44 3.77 1.92 -16.42
CA LYS A 44 5.16 1.72 -16.87
C LYS A 44 6.21 1.91 -15.77
N SER A 45 5.93 2.70 -14.74
CA SER A 45 6.84 2.92 -13.61
C SER A 45 6.91 1.74 -12.65
N PHE A 46 6.04 0.74 -12.83
CA PHE A 46 5.91 -0.44 -11.98
C PHE A 46 6.02 -1.77 -12.75
N GLU A 47 6.46 -1.71 -14.02
CA GLU A 47 6.56 -2.85 -14.95
C GLU A 47 7.51 -3.96 -14.49
N SER A 48 8.51 -3.65 -13.66
CA SER A 48 9.54 -4.61 -13.23
C SER A 48 9.14 -5.46 -12.02
N VAL A 49 8.00 -5.16 -11.39
CA VAL A 49 7.52 -5.88 -10.20
C VAL A 49 6.77 -7.13 -10.62
N ASP A 50 6.97 -8.26 -9.95
CA ASP A 50 6.24 -9.51 -10.21
C ASP A 50 5.22 -9.84 -9.11
N ALA A 51 4.54 -10.97 -9.22
CA ALA A 51 3.54 -11.42 -8.26
C ALA A 51 4.15 -11.74 -6.88
N GLU A 52 5.39 -12.25 -6.86
CA GLU A 52 6.11 -12.60 -5.64
C GLU A 52 6.39 -11.34 -4.82
N PHE A 53 6.89 -10.28 -5.46
CA PHE A 53 7.11 -8.99 -4.79
C PHE A 53 5.83 -8.41 -4.20
N VAL A 54 4.70 -8.49 -4.90
CA VAL A 54 3.42 -8.03 -4.34
C VAL A 54 3.00 -8.87 -3.14
N CYS A 55 3.23 -10.19 -3.18
CA CYS A 55 3.00 -11.05 -2.01
C CYS A 55 3.84 -10.59 -0.82
N GLU A 56 5.13 -10.37 -1.01
CA GLU A 56 6.03 -9.90 0.04
C GLU A 56 5.59 -8.54 0.63
N CYS A 57 5.10 -7.62 -0.20
CA CYS A 57 4.52 -6.37 0.30
C CYS A 57 3.24 -6.56 1.13
N ILE A 58 2.39 -7.52 0.75
CA ILE A 58 1.19 -7.87 1.53
C ILE A 58 1.59 -8.48 2.87
N GLU A 59 2.53 -9.42 2.87
CA GLU A 59 3.04 -10.04 4.10
C GLU A 59 3.67 -9.00 5.02
N PHE A 60 4.50 -8.10 4.49
CA PHE A 60 5.08 -7.02 5.28
C PHE A 60 4.00 -6.18 5.98
N LEU A 61 2.93 -5.79 5.27
CA LEU A 61 1.83 -5.04 5.87
C LEU A 61 1.06 -5.83 6.94
N TYR A 62 0.97 -7.15 6.77
CA TYR A 62 0.32 -8.05 7.72
C TYR A 62 1.17 -8.21 8.98
N ASP A 63 2.47 -8.49 8.83
CA ASP A 63 3.42 -8.66 9.93
C ASP A 63 3.54 -7.39 10.77
N GLU A 64 3.56 -6.23 10.10
CA GLU A 64 3.52 -4.94 10.75
C GLU A 64 2.12 -4.57 11.27
N GLY A 65 1.08 -5.37 11.02
CA GLY A 65 -0.26 -5.17 11.55
C GLY A 65 -1.01 -3.97 10.96
N PHE A 66 -0.62 -3.46 9.79
CA PHE A 66 -1.39 -2.45 9.05
C PHE A 66 -2.63 -3.05 8.40
N ILE A 67 -2.58 -4.32 8.02
CA ILE A 67 -3.70 -5.08 7.47
C ILE A 67 -3.95 -6.33 8.31
N VAL A 68 -5.11 -6.94 8.08
CA VAL A 68 -5.43 -8.28 8.57
C VAL A 68 -5.98 -9.09 7.41
N TYR A 69 -5.65 -10.38 7.35
CA TYR A 69 -6.30 -11.38 6.51
C TYR A 69 -6.46 -12.68 7.32
N TYR A 70 -7.28 -13.61 6.84
CA TYR A 70 -7.52 -14.88 7.53
C TYR A 70 -6.70 -16.03 6.96
N GLU A 71 -6.64 -16.13 5.64
CA GLU A 71 -5.95 -17.23 4.95
C GLU A 71 -5.27 -16.73 3.68
N LYS A 72 -4.09 -17.29 3.39
CA LYS A 72 -3.34 -17.10 2.15
C LYS A 72 -3.47 -18.36 1.29
N HIS A 73 -3.73 -18.18 0.01
CA HIS A 73 -3.76 -19.26 -0.98
C HIS A 73 -2.73 -18.99 -2.09
N GLU A 74 -1.70 -19.82 -2.17
CA GLU A 74 -0.59 -19.65 -3.11
C GLU A 74 -0.90 -20.14 -4.54
N ALA A 75 -1.83 -21.08 -4.68
CA ALA A 75 -2.10 -21.78 -5.95
C ALA A 75 -2.64 -20.89 -7.10
N ASN A 76 -3.01 -19.63 -6.84
CA ASN A 76 -3.63 -18.72 -7.81
C ASN A 76 -2.88 -17.38 -7.95
N GLY A 77 -1.55 -17.40 -7.84
CA GLY A 77 -0.75 -16.18 -7.98
C GLY A 77 -0.79 -15.24 -6.77
N GLY A 78 -1.25 -15.73 -5.62
CA GLY A 78 -1.37 -14.99 -4.36
C GLY A 78 -2.78 -14.42 -4.14
N LEU A 79 -3.51 -15.04 -3.21
CA LEU A 79 -4.85 -14.61 -2.81
C LEU A 79 -4.95 -14.60 -1.28
N TYR A 80 -5.51 -13.51 -0.73
CA TYR A 80 -5.63 -13.28 0.70
C TYR A 80 -7.10 -13.11 1.08
N SER A 81 -7.65 -14.13 1.73
CA SER A 81 -9.06 -14.20 2.10
C SER A 81 -9.35 -13.32 3.32
N PHE A 82 -10.48 -12.61 3.25
CA PHE A 82 -10.97 -11.74 4.32
C PHE A 82 -10.00 -10.61 4.71
N ALA A 83 -9.28 -10.07 3.72
CA ALA A 83 -8.35 -8.97 3.87
C ALA A 83 -9.06 -7.64 4.18
N ARG A 84 -8.50 -6.85 5.09
CA ARG A 84 -8.97 -5.48 5.43
C ARG A 84 -7.86 -4.67 6.10
N LEU A 85 -7.97 -3.34 6.04
CA LEU A 85 -7.22 -2.47 6.95
C LEU A 85 -7.51 -2.79 8.43
N SER A 86 -6.45 -2.76 9.24
CA SER A 86 -6.54 -2.76 10.69
C SER A 86 -6.78 -1.33 11.23
N LEU A 87 -6.92 -1.18 12.54
CA LEU A 87 -6.92 0.15 13.16
C LEU A 87 -5.60 0.89 12.91
N LYS A 88 -4.44 0.20 12.97
CA LYS A 88 -3.13 0.77 12.64
C LYS A 88 -3.08 1.24 11.19
N GLY A 89 -3.59 0.44 10.25
CA GLY A 89 -3.74 0.81 8.85
C GLY A 89 -4.59 2.06 8.65
N LEU A 90 -5.76 2.13 9.30
CA LEU A 90 -6.63 3.30 9.23
C LEU A 90 -6.00 4.55 9.84
N VAL A 91 -5.31 4.43 10.98
CA VAL A 91 -4.61 5.54 11.64
C VAL A 91 -3.48 6.05 10.75
N ALA A 92 -2.73 5.16 10.11
CA ALA A 92 -1.74 5.55 9.12
C ALA A 92 -2.41 6.34 7.99
N LEU A 93 -3.45 5.79 7.36
CA LEU A 93 -4.17 6.47 6.27
C LEU A 93 -4.91 7.76 6.67
N LYS A 94 -5.16 7.99 7.96
CA LYS A 94 -5.73 9.23 8.51
C LYS A 94 -4.67 10.14 9.12
N ALA A 95 -3.40 9.75 9.10
CA ALA A 95 -2.34 10.63 9.56
C ALA A 95 -2.32 11.85 8.63
N GLU A 96 -2.42 13.04 9.20
CA GLU A 96 -2.18 14.29 8.48
C GLU A 96 -0.67 14.49 8.35
N PRO A 97 -0.08 14.40 7.14
CA PRO A 97 1.25 14.93 6.92
C PRO A 97 1.21 16.44 7.07
N LYS A 98 2.24 16.99 7.72
CA LYS A 98 2.45 18.44 7.84
C LYS A 98 2.61 19.17 6.49
N THR A 99 2.61 18.44 5.38
CA THR A 99 2.66 18.93 3.99
C THR A 99 1.31 18.98 3.28
N LEU A 100 0.20 18.62 3.93
CA LEU A 100 -1.15 18.69 3.35
C LEU A 100 -1.77 20.08 3.52
N LYS A 101 -2.54 20.50 2.52
CA LYS A 101 -3.49 21.61 2.67
C LYS A 101 -4.53 21.21 3.71
N GLU A 102 -4.93 22.14 4.58
CA GLU A 102 -5.95 21.88 5.61
C GLU A 102 -7.22 21.26 5.00
N GLY A 103 -7.66 20.12 5.55
CA GLY A 103 -8.95 19.49 5.23
C GLY A 103 -8.91 18.22 4.35
N GLU A 104 -7.78 17.85 3.76
CA GLU A 104 -7.64 16.61 2.98
C GLU A 104 -6.98 15.50 3.81
N SER A 105 -7.61 14.32 3.89
CA SER A 105 -6.95 13.14 4.49
C SER A 105 -6.03 12.45 3.47
N ILE A 106 -5.03 11.69 3.93
CA ILE A 106 -4.23 10.83 3.04
C ILE A 106 -5.12 9.86 2.26
N GLY A 107 -6.17 9.32 2.89
CA GLY A 107 -7.14 8.44 2.22
C GLY A 107 -7.80 9.10 1.02
N ASP A 108 -8.14 10.40 1.11
CA ASP A 108 -8.73 11.15 0.00
C ASP A 108 -7.74 11.30 -1.16
N LYS A 109 -6.48 11.59 -0.86
CA LYS A 109 -5.43 11.66 -1.88
C LYS A 109 -5.10 10.32 -2.51
N LEU A 110 -5.01 9.24 -1.75
CA LEU A 110 -4.81 7.90 -2.32
C LEU A 110 -5.95 7.53 -3.27
N LYS A 111 -7.19 7.89 -2.93
CA LYS A 111 -8.36 7.68 -3.79
C LYS A 111 -8.28 8.52 -5.07
N GLU A 112 -7.88 9.78 -4.95
CA GLU A 112 -7.67 10.68 -6.09
C GLU A 112 -6.53 10.21 -6.99
N SER A 113 -5.39 9.81 -6.42
CA SER A 113 -4.23 9.29 -7.15
C SER A 113 -4.52 7.97 -7.85
N LEU A 114 -5.32 7.08 -7.25
CA LEU A 114 -5.85 5.90 -7.95
C LEU A 114 -6.76 6.28 -9.13
N THR A 115 -7.61 7.29 -8.96
CA THR A 115 -8.56 7.72 -10.00
C THR A 115 -7.86 8.47 -11.14
N SER A 116 -6.81 9.21 -10.83
CA SER A 116 -5.99 9.97 -11.78
C SER A 116 -4.81 9.17 -12.36
N MET A 117 -4.62 7.92 -11.93
CA MET A 117 -3.50 7.05 -12.32
C MET A 117 -2.12 7.70 -12.10
N SER A 118 -1.98 8.49 -11.03
CA SER A 118 -0.72 9.18 -10.67
C SER A 118 0.08 8.35 -9.66
N PHE A 119 0.93 7.45 -10.16
CA PHE A 119 1.65 6.46 -9.34
C PHE A 119 2.83 7.03 -8.56
N ASP A 120 3.53 8.05 -9.08
CA ASP A 120 4.57 8.76 -8.33
C ASP A 120 3.97 9.43 -7.08
N ALA A 121 2.77 10.03 -7.20
CA ALA A 121 2.07 10.63 -6.06
C ALA A 121 1.64 9.58 -5.02
N LEU A 122 1.25 8.37 -5.45
CA LEU A 122 0.97 7.26 -4.54
C LEU A 122 2.21 6.85 -3.73
N GLY A 123 3.37 6.75 -4.41
CA GLY A 123 4.65 6.44 -3.79
C GLY A 123 5.02 7.48 -2.71
N ASP A 124 5.01 8.77 -3.05
CA ASP A 124 5.37 9.85 -2.12
C ASP A 124 4.46 9.88 -0.88
N ILE A 125 3.16 9.63 -1.06
CA ILE A 125 2.20 9.56 0.05
C ILE A 125 2.52 8.35 0.95
N ALA A 126 2.80 7.18 0.35
CA ALA A 126 3.14 5.97 1.09
C ALA A 126 4.45 6.10 1.87
N SER A 127 5.51 6.66 1.27
CA SER A 127 6.78 6.90 1.96
C SER A 127 6.58 7.84 3.16
N GLY A 128 5.77 8.89 3.01
CA GLY A 128 5.43 9.82 4.09
C GLY A 128 4.72 9.16 5.27
N LEU A 129 3.89 8.13 5.03
CA LEU A 129 3.24 7.33 6.07
C LEU A 129 4.25 6.53 6.89
N LEU A 130 5.15 5.82 6.21
CA LEU A 130 6.14 4.95 6.85
C LEU A 130 7.10 5.75 7.72
N VAL A 131 7.59 6.89 7.21
CA VAL A 131 8.50 7.78 7.96
C VAL A 131 7.81 8.36 9.21
N ASN A 132 6.57 8.83 9.09
CA ASN A 132 5.82 9.33 10.25
C ASN A 132 5.53 8.25 11.30
N TRP A 133 5.31 7.01 10.87
CA TRP A 133 5.09 5.90 11.81
C TRP A 133 6.36 5.51 12.54
N VAL A 134 7.49 5.32 11.83
CA VAL A 134 8.79 4.99 12.44
C VAL A 134 9.20 6.07 13.45
N THR A 135 9.02 7.35 13.11
CA THR A 135 9.40 8.46 13.99
C THR A 135 8.48 8.63 15.21
N LYS A 136 7.20 8.27 15.12
CA LYS A 136 6.26 8.31 16.25
C LYS A 136 6.23 7.02 17.09
N GLY A 137 6.63 5.88 16.54
CA GLY A 137 6.71 4.60 17.25
C GLY A 137 8.00 4.40 18.06
N LEU A 138 9.00 5.29 17.90
CA LEU A 138 10.25 5.33 18.66
C LEU A 138 10.23 6.34 19.84
N MET A 139 9.09 6.98 20.11
CA MET A 139 8.82 7.79 21.30
C MET A 139 7.78 7.10 22.18
#